data_AF-A0A7J9G1N2-F1
#
_entry.id   AF-A0A7J9G1N2-F1
#
_cell.length_a   1.000
_cell.length_b   1.000
_cell.length_c   1.000
_cell.angle_alpha   90.00
_cell.angle_beta   90.00
_cell.angle_gamma   90.00
#
_symmetry.space_group_name_H-M   'P 1'
#
loop_
_entity.id
_entity.type
_entity.pdbx_description
1 polymer ?
#
loop_
_entity_poly.entity_id
_entity_poly.type
_entity_poly.pdbx_seq_one_letter_code
_entity_poly.pdbx_strand_id
1 'polypeptide(L)'
;ADEVLDYKTPDGVALKSPSGRKYDVIIHCAHNIPWSTFEANLTSKGKVVDTTPGFGTLMSVAFKKITFAKRQLIPLFTSPKKENLEFLVKLVKEGKLKPVIDSVHPLSKAEEAWAKSIDGHATGKILVEP
;
A
#
# COMPACT_ATOMS: atom_id res chain seq x y z
N ALA A 1 -1.33 7.77 -13.08
CA ALA A 1 -2.25 6.64 -12.82
C ALA A 1 -3.28 6.63 -13.92
N ASP A 2 -3.69 5.46 -14.40
CA ASP A 2 -4.70 5.34 -15.47
C ASP A 2 -6.13 5.55 -14.94
N GLU A 3 -6.40 5.12 -13.70
CA GLU A 3 -7.67 5.34 -13.01
C GLU A 3 -7.38 5.78 -11.56
N VAL A 4 -8.16 6.75 -11.06
CA VAL A 4 -8.08 7.25 -9.69
C VAL A 4 -9.49 7.28 -9.11
N LEU A 5 -9.66 6.71 -7.92
CA LEU A 5 -10.91 6.68 -7.20
C LEU A 5 -10.77 7.49 -5.91
N ASP A 6 -11.70 8.39 -5.65
CA ASP A 6 -11.85 8.99 -4.33
C ASP A 6 -12.50 7.94 -3.40
N TYR A 7 -11.75 7.51 -2.39
CA TYR A 7 -12.17 6.50 -1.41
C TYR A 7 -13.38 6.91 -0.57
N LYS A 8 -13.79 8.18 -0.60
CA LYS A 8 -15.02 8.68 0.05
C LYS A 8 -16.28 8.49 -0.79
N THR A 9 -16.13 8.15 -2.07
CA THR A 9 -17.26 7.91 -2.98
C THR A 9 -17.70 6.44 -2.93
N PRO A 10 -18.95 6.11 -3.35
CA PRO A 10 -19.43 4.73 -3.37
C PRO A 10 -18.53 3.77 -4.15
N ASP A 11 -18.05 4.19 -5.33
CA ASP A 11 -17.16 3.37 -6.15
C ASP A 11 -15.78 3.19 -5.50
N GLY A 12 -15.25 4.23 -4.84
CA GLY A 12 -14.00 4.15 -4.09
C GLY A 12 -14.08 3.23 -2.87
N VAL A 13 -15.15 3.33 -2.07
CA VAL A 13 -15.41 2.41 -0.95
C VAL A 13 -15.53 0.96 -1.44
N ALA A 14 -16.16 0.75 -2.60
CA ALA A 14 -16.31 -0.56 -3.21
C ALA A 14 -15.06 -1.04 -3.98
N LEU A 15 -14.00 -0.22 -4.10
CA LEU A 15 -12.82 -0.47 -4.94
C LEU A 15 -13.15 -0.82 -6.39
N LYS A 16 -14.25 -0.29 -6.93
CA LYS A 16 -14.78 -0.65 -8.23
C LYS A 16 -14.11 0.17 -9.33
N SER A 17 -13.39 -0.50 -10.23
CA SER A 17 -12.79 0.16 -11.39
C SER A 17 -13.90 0.78 -12.28
N PRO A 18 -13.75 2.04 -12.72
CA PRO A 18 -14.73 2.70 -13.60
C PRO A 18 -14.80 2.04 -14.98
N SER A 19 -13.73 1.37 -15.44
CA SER A 19 -13.75 0.52 -16.64
C SER A 19 -14.19 -0.92 -16.39
N GLY A 20 -14.62 -1.27 -15.18
CA GLY A 20 -15.11 -2.60 -14.82
C GLY A 20 -14.00 -3.67 -14.71
N ARG A 21 -12.73 -3.27 -14.71
CA ARG A 21 -11.60 -4.20 -14.57
C ARG A 21 -11.63 -4.92 -13.23
N LYS A 22 -11.21 -6.18 -13.25
CA LYS A 22 -10.87 -6.96 -12.07
C LYS A 22 -9.36 -6.93 -11.86
N TYR A 23 -8.93 -6.91 -10.61
CA TYR A 23 -7.51 -6.82 -10.27
C TYR A 23 -6.89 -8.21 -10.14
N ASP A 24 -5.76 -8.43 -10.80
CA ASP A 24 -4.91 -9.60 -10.56
C ASP A 24 -4.09 -9.45 -9.27
N VAL A 25 -3.66 -8.22 -8.98
CA VAL A 25 -2.90 -7.87 -7.79
C VAL A 25 -3.43 -6.56 -7.22
N ILE A 26 -3.68 -6.53 -5.92
CA ILE A 26 -3.95 -5.33 -5.14
C ILE A 26 -2.77 -5.13 -4.20
N ILE A 27 -2.05 -4.00 -4.32
CA ILE A 27 -1.06 -3.57 -3.33
C ILE A 27 -1.80 -2.74 -2.28
N HIS A 28 -2.04 -3.31 -1.12
CA HIS A 28 -2.83 -2.70 -0.05
C HIS A 28 -1.93 -1.96 0.94
N CYS A 29 -2.09 -0.63 0.99
CA CYS A 29 -1.38 0.27 1.90
C CYS A 29 -2.33 1.06 2.82
N ALA A 30 -3.64 0.83 2.68
CA ALA A 30 -4.67 1.46 3.51
C ALA A 30 -5.00 0.55 4.70
N HIS A 31 -5.86 1.00 5.61
CA HIS A 31 -6.32 0.20 6.74
C HIS A 31 -7.83 -0.03 6.65
N ASN A 32 -8.34 -1.00 7.41
CA ASN A 32 -9.77 -1.23 7.65
C ASN A 32 -10.63 -1.55 6.41
N ILE A 33 -10.07 -2.17 5.37
CA ILE A 33 -10.84 -2.67 4.23
C ILE A 33 -11.14 -4.17 4.42
N PRO A 34 -12.41 -4.59 4.47
CA PRO A 34 -12.74 -6.00 4.66
C PRO A 34 -12.40 -6.83 3.42
N TRP A 35 -12.08 -8.11 3.65
CA TRP A 35 -11.72 -9.04 2.57
C TRP A 35 -12.78 -9.13 1.45
N SER A 36 -14.07 -9.06 1.80
CA SER A 36 -15.17 -9.13 0.84
C SER A 36 -15.10 -8.02 -0.22
N THR A 37 -14.65 -6.82 0.15
CA THR A 37 -14.47 -5.70 -0.79
C THR A 37 -13.37 -6.01 -1.80
N PHE A 38 -12.25 -6.59 -1.37
CA PHE A 38 -11.22 -7.05 -2.30
C PHE A 38 -11.74 -8.17 -3.18
N GLU A 39 -12.33 -9.21 -2.58
CA GLU A 39 -12.77 -10.41 -3.27
C GLU A 39 -13.75 -10.12 -4.42
N ALA A 40 -14.69 -9.20 -4.20
CA ALA A 40 -15.64 -8.78 -5.23
C ALA A 40 -14.94 -8.20 -6.47
N ASN A 41 -13.73 -7.67 -6.34
CA ASN A 41 -12.99 -6.99 -7.41
C ASN A 41 -11.75 -7.75 -7.91
N LEU A 42 -11.41 -8.90 -7.32
CA LEU A 42 -10.30 -9.73 -7.76
C LEU A 42 -10.68 -10.64 -8.93
N THR A 43 -9.70 -10.93 -9.79
CA THR A 43 -9.79 -12.05 -10.73
C THR A 43 -9.88 -13.39 -9.99
N SER A 44 -10.11 -14.49 -10.72
CA SER A 44 -10.28 -15.82 -10.11
C SER A 44 -9.05 -16.34 -9.36
N LYS A 45 -7.86 -15.81 -9.67
CA LYS A 45 -6.57 -16.10 -9.02
C LYS A 45 -5.92 -14.85 -8.41
N GLY A 46 -6.72 -13.81 -8.19
CA GLY A 46 -6.23 -12.51 -7.74
C GLY A 46 -5.62 -12.57 -6.33
N LYS A 47 -4.68 -11.67 -6.09
CA LYS A 47 -3.90 -11.58 -4.85
C LYS A 47 -4.01 -10.20 -4.22
N VAL A 48 -4.20 -10.15 -2.91
CA VAL A 48 -4.01 -8.92 -2.12
C VAL A 48 -2.67 -9.03 -1.41
N VAL A 49 -1.74 -8.13 -1.73
CA VAL A 49 -0.46 -7.99 -1.04
C VAL A 49 -0.63 -6.89 0.01
N ASP A 50 -0.70 -7.30 1.27
CA ASP A 50 -0.86 -6.38 2.41
C ASP A 50 0.51 -5.92 2.91
N THR A 51 0.77 -4.62 2.79
CA THR A 51 2.05 -4.00 3.19
C THR A 51 2.13 -3.67 4.67
N THR A 52 1.00 -3.76 5.38
CA THR A 52 0.87 -3.47 6.82
C THR A 52 0.14 -4.63 7.50
N PRO A 53 0.69 -5.87 7.45
CA PRO A 53 -0.03 -7.05 7.89
C PRO A 53 -0.29 -7.05 9.40
N GLY A 54 -1.56 -7.03 9.79
CA GLY A 54 -2.00 -7.18 11.17
C GLY A 54 -2.45 -8.60 11.53
N PHE A 55 -2.96 -8.79 12.75
CA PHE A 55 -3.46 -10.10 13.21
C PHE A 55 -4.59 -10.64 12.31
N GLY A 56 -5.54 -9.78 11.90
CA GLY A 56 -6.63 -10.16 11.00
C GLY A 56 -6.13 -10.65 9.64
N THR A 57 -5.09 -9.99 9.10
CA THR A 57 -4.39 -10.39 7.87
C THR A 57 -3.84 -11.81 8.01
N LEU A 58 -3.12 -12.11 9.11
CA LEU A 58 -2.54 -13.43 9.36
C LEU A 58 -3.60 -14.53 9.50
N MET A 59 -4.69 -14.26 10.22
CA MET A 59 -5.82 -15.20 10.36
C MET A 59 -6.47 -15.50 9.00
N SER A 60 -6.67 -14.47 8.16
CA SER A 60 -7.21 -14.63 6.80
C SER A 60 -6.29 -15.50 5.92
N VAL A 61 -4.97 -15.33 6.02
CA VAL A 61 -3.98 -16.15 5.31
C VAL A 61 -4.09 -17.62 5.73
N ALA A 62 -4.13 -17.88 7.04
CA ALA A 62 -4.24 -19.24 7.57
C ALA A 62 -5.53 -19.92 7.07
N PHE A 63 -6.67 -19.24 7.20
CA PHE A 63 -7.96 -19.73 6.71
C PHE A 63 -7.94 -20.04 5.21
N LYS A 64 -7.37 -19.16 4.39
CA LYS A 64 -7.28 -19.34 2.93
C LYS A 64 -6.39 -20.50 2.51
N LYS A 65 -5.30 -20.74 3.26
CA LYS A 65 -4.44 -21.91 3.03
C LYS A 65 -5.17 -23.21 3.34
N ILE A 66 -5.89 -23.26 4.46
CA ILE A 66 -6.67 -24.45 4.88
C ILE A 66 -7.79 -24.76 3.88
N THR A 67 -8.45 -23.73 3.37
CA THR A 67 -9.58 -23.87 2.43
C THR A 67 -9.17 -23.96 0.96
N PHE A 68 -7.87 -23.96 0.65
CA PHE A 68 -7.34 -23.95 -0.73
C PHE A 68 -7.98 -22.86 -1.60
N ALA A 69 -8.20 -21.68 -1.01
CA ALA A 69 -8.84 -20.56 -1.70
C ALA A 69 -8.01 -20.12 -2.91
N LYS A 70 -8.66 -19.99 -4.07
CA LYS A 70 -7.99 -19.55 -5.32
C LYS A 70 -7.51 -18.09 -5.25
N ARG A 71 -8.26 -17.24 -4.54
CA ARG A 71 -7.88 -15.86 -4.23
C ARG A 71 -7.13 -15.83 -2.91
N GLN A 72 -6.00 -15.14 -2.90
CA GLN A 72 -5.09 -15.17 -1.76
C GLN A 72 -4.88 -13.79 -1.16
N LEU A 73 -4.65 -13.78 0.15
CA LEU A 73 -4.06 -12.66 0.84
C LEU A 73 -2.60 -13.02 1.13
N ILE A 74 -1.68 -12.10 0.91
CA ILE A 74 -0.23 -12.28 1.07
C ILE A 74 0.28 -11.18 2.00
N PRO A 75 0.76 -11.52 3.20
CA PRO A 75 1.40 -10.55 4.07
C PRO A 75 2.80 -10.24 3.53
N LEU A 76 3.13 -8.97 3.36
CA LEU A 76 4.45 -8.53 2.95
C LEU A 76 5.24 -8.06 4.18
N PHE A 77 6.32 -8.77 4.48
CA PHE A 77 7.34 -8.31 5.41
C PHE A 77 8.58 -7.91 4.61
N THR A 78 8.98 -6.64 4.71
CA THR A 78 10.12 -6.13 3.95
C THR A 78 11.42 -6.74 4.49
N SER A 79 12.19 -7.35 3.59
CA SER A 79 13.58 -7.73 3.83
C SER A 79 14.46 -6.81 2.97
N PRO A 80 15.07 -5.77 3.56
CA PRO A 80 15.91 -4.83 2.81
C PRO A 80 17.13 -5.53 2.23
N LYS A 81 17.41 -5.27 0.94
CA LYS A 81 18.58 -5.79 0.24
C LYS A 81 19.29 -4.65 -0.47
N LYS A 82 20.62 -4.69 -0.47
CA LYS A 82 21.47 -3.67 -1.09
C LYS A 82 21.13 -3.49 -2.57
N GLU A 83 20.99 -4.58 -3.30
CA GLU A 83 20.77 -4.59 -4.75
C GLU A 83 19.43 -3.91 -5.11
N ASN A 84 18.41 -4.13 -4.28
CA ASN A 84 17.10 -3.49 -4.45
C ASN A 84 17.18 -1.98 -4.19
N LEU A 85 17.95 -1.56 -3.17
CA LEU A 85 18.13 -0.13 -2.88
C LEU A 85 18.94 0.57 -3.98
N GLU A 86 20.01 -0.07 -4.46
CA GLU A 86 20.79 0.42 -5.60
C GLU A 86 19.93 0.56 -6.87
N PHE A 87 19.05 -0.41 -7.12
CA PHE A 87 18.09 -0.33 -8.21
C PHE A 87 17.14 0.86 -8.07
N LEU A 88 16.58 1.10 -6.88
CA LEU A 88 15.72 2.27 -6.63
C LEU A 88 16.48 3.58 -6.84
N VAL A 89 17.70 3.70 -6.33
CA VAL A 89 18.56 4.88 -6.52
C VAL A 89 18.84 5.10 -8.01
N LYS A 90 19.12 4.04 -8.78
CA LYS A 90 19.30 4.12 -10.22
C LYS A 90 18.06 4.66 -10.93
N LEU A 91 16.86 4.17 -10.58
CA LEU A 91 15.62 4.68 -11.15
C LEU A 91 15.39 6.18 -10.85
N VAL A 92 15.77 6.63 -9.65
CA VAL A 92 15.70 8.06 -9.30
C VAL A 92 16.70 8.88 -10.12
N LYS A 93 17.95 8.43 -10.24
CA LYS A 93 18.99 9.09 -11.05
C LYS A 93 18.60 9.18 -12.53
N GLU A 94 17.93 8.16 -13.05
CA GLU A 94 17.42 8.12 -14.44
C GLU A 94 16.12 8.92 -14.63
N GLY A 95 15.55 9.53 -13.58
CA GLY A 95 14.29 10.26 -13.64
C GLY A 95 13.04 9.39 -13.83
N LYS A 96 13.16 8.06 -13.77
CA LYS A 96 12.06 7.09 -13.91
C LYS A 96 11.25 6.94 -12.61
N LEU A 97 11.84 7.29 -11.48
CA LEU A 97 11.20 7.33 -10.18
C LEU A 97 11.39 8.72 -9.56
N LYS A 98 10.31 9.39 -9.19
CA LYS A 98 10.35 10.69 -8.52
C LYS A 98 9.85 10.55 -7.08
N PRO A 99 10.74 10.66 -6.08
CA PRO A 99 10.30 10.78 -4.68
C PRO A 99 9.49 12.06 -4.51
N VAL A 100 8.33 11.94 -3.87
CA VAL A 100 7.52 13.10 -3.48
C VAL A 100 7.78 13.36 -2.00
N ILE A 101 8.29 14.54 -1.69
CA ILE A 101 8.52 15.00 -0.32
C ILE A 101 7.28 15.79 0.10
N ASP A 102 6.68 15.36 1.20
CA ASP A 102 5.52 16.03 1.78
C ASP A 102 5.97 17.27 2.57
N SER A 103 7.00 17.12 3.41
CA SER A 103 7.54 18.17 4.25
C SER A 103 8.96 17.85 4.70
N VAL A 104 9.71 18.90 5.05
CA VAL A 104 11.06 18.82 5.60
C VAL A 104 11.09 19.60 6.91
N HIS A 105 11.61 18.99 7.97
CA HIS A 105 11.69 19.58 9.31
C HIS A 105 13.13 19.52 9.80
N PRO A 106 13.64 20.54 10.50
CA PRO A 106 14.94 20.43 11.17
C PRO A 106 14.84 19.47 12.35
N LEU A 107 15.96 18.86 12.74
CA LEU A 107 16.04 17.91 13.86
C LEU A 107 15.61 18.55 15.18
N SER A 108 15.84 19.85 15.33
CA SER A 108 15.37 20.67 16.47
C SER A 108 13.84 20.76 16.60
N LYS A 109 13.11 20.33 15.56
CA LYS A 109 11.63 20.27 15.48
C LYS A 109 11.13 18.89 15.05
N ALA A 110 11.89 17.83 15.34
CA ALA A 110 11.51 16.47 14.95
C ALA A 110 10.15 16.02 15.51
N GLU A 111 9.69 16.61 16.61
CA GLU A 111 8.35 16.42 17.16
C GLU A 111 7.24 16.88 16.21
N GLU A 112 7.45 17.95 15.44
CA GLU A 112 6.49 18.43 14.44
C GLU A 112 6.38 17.42 13.29
N ALA A 113 7.53 16.90 12.83
CA ALA A 113 7.58 15.82 11.83
C ALA A 113 6.89 14.54 12.34
N TRP A 114 7.09 14.20 13.61
CA TRP A 114 6.50 13.03 14.25
C TRP A 114 4.99 13.16 14.39
N ALA A 115 4.49 14.32 14.85
CA ALA A 115 3.07 14.61 14.93
C ALA A 115 2.38 14.47 13.57
N LYS A 116 3.01 14.99 12.50
CA LYS A 116 2.51 14.86 11.13
C LYS A 116 2.52 13.42 10.61
N SER A 117 3.52 12.62 11.00
CA SER A 117 3.57 11.19 10.68
C SER A 117 2.41 10.43 11.32
N ILE A 118 2.12 10.71 12.60
CA ILE A 118 1.02 10.11 13.36
C ILE A 118 -0.34 10.49 12.78
N ASP A 119 -0.51 11.75 12.35
CA ASP A 119 -1.75 12.24 11.76
C ASP A 119 -2.16 11.46 10.50
N GLY A 120 -1.20 10.88 9.77
CA GLY A 120 -1.47 9.93 8.69
C GLY A 120 -1.96 10.56 7.38
N HIS A 121 -1.93 11.89 7.24
CA HIS A 121 -2.37 12.62 6.03
C HIS A 121 -1.21 13.11 5.14
N ALA A 122 -0.01 12.56 5.29
CA ALA A 122 1.15 12.96 4.48
C ALA A 122 1.00 12.56 3.01
N THR A 123 1.32 13.48 2.09
CA THR A 123 1.37 13.21 0.63
C THR A 123 2.82 13.00 0.18
N GLY A 124 3.32 11.78 0.35
CA GLY A 124 4.71 11.44 0.05
C GLY A 124 5.49 11.03 1.31
N LYS A 125 6.73 11.51 1.45
CA LYS A 125 7.59 11.23 2.61
C LYS A 125 7.89 12.50 3.40
N ILE A 126 7.83 12.38 4.73
CA ILE A 126 8.28 13.40 5.68
C ILE A 126 9.78 13.20 5.89
N LEU A 127 10.56 14.28 5.79
CA LEU A 127 11.99 14.28 6.03
C LEU A 127 12.33 15.05 7.30
N VAL A 128 13.37 14.59 7.99
CA VAL A 128 14.02 15.30 9.09
C VAL A 128 15.48 15.50 8.71
N GLU A 129 15.94 16.75 8.73
CA GLU A 129 17.31 17.14 8.38
C GLU A 129 18.05 17.68 9.62
N PRO A 130 19.39 17.62 9.65
CA PRO A 130 20.19 18.05 10.82
C PRO A 130 19.93 19.49 11.29
#